data_AF-A0A8T4FR34-F1
#
_entry.id   AF-A0A8T4FR34-F1
#
_cell.length_a   1.000
_cell.length_b   1.000
_cell.length_c   1.000
_cell.angle_alpha   90.00
_cell.angle_beta   90.00
_cell.angle_gamma   90.00
#
_symmetry.space_group_name_H-M   'P 1'
#
loop_
_entity.id
_entity.type
_entity.pdbx_description
1 polymer ?
#
loop_
_entity_poly.entity_id
_entity_poly.type
_entity_poly.pdbx_seq_one_letter_code
_entity_poly.pdbx_strand_id
1 'polypeptide(L)'
;EDDIAGQVTAGNRITLIGVLRAVEKSDRDKSTVFDTFLDVLSVEFEQHEYDEIQITEEDERRIKEMSADPKLFDNIVKSISPTINGLDEVKKAIALQLFGGSHKVLDDGTVIRGDMHILLMGDPGVAKSQLLRYMSMLAPRGIYASGKSASAAGLTAAAVRDDFGDGRWTLEAGALVLADKGLACIDELDKMTDQDRSSLHEAMESQKISVAKAGITATLQCRCSMLAAANPKYGRFDAETPIYDQINLPPALMSRFDLIFVLTDSPNKKRDTEITDHILSAHQRGQARLIGEDGKIDGVDIKGILDRTDNIRPVYDVEILRKYVAYSKRLVPVMTDEVRELIKKSYLSIRSSAQGDSVPITARQLEAFVRLAEASAKMRLSDKVTEVDADRAIDLVEFYLRKIAGNSDGGFDIDKVMSGISSKSRDKIKTIKRILQEYGNPGITVEEVISHASAQGLAEDEVRSTLAILCEKAEAIKTQKGEYMLV
;
A
#
# COMPACT_ATOMS: atom_id res chain seq x y z
N GLU A 1 -6.34 45.75 -7.81
CA GLU A 1 -7.18 44.71 -7.17
C GLU A 1 -7.73 43.74 -8.21
N ASP A 2 -8.29 44.21 -9.34
CA ASP A 2 -8.91 43.33 -10.35
C ASP A 2 -7.98 42.29 -11.00
N ASP A 3 -6.69 42.58 -11.20
CA ASP A 3 -5.77 41.64 -11.86
C ASP A 3 -5.48 40.38 -11.03
N ILE A 4 -5.61 40.44 -9.70
CA ILE A 4 -5.30 39.36 -8.76
C ILE A 4 -6.57 38.52 -8.44
N ALA A 5 -7.75 39.10 -8.66
CA ALA A 5 -9.02 38.47 -8.34
C ALA A 5 -9.22 37.18 -9.17
N GLY A 6 -9.44 36.06 -8.48
CA GLY A 6 -9.69 34.75 -9.11
C GLY A 6 -8.43 33.95 -9.48
N GLN A 7 -7.22 34.48 -9.26
CA GLN A 7 -5.99 33.72 -9.47
C GLN A 7 -5.75 32.64 -8.39
N VAL A 8 -6.27 32.87 -7.18
CA VAL A 8 -6.09 31.97 -6.03
C VAL A 8 -7.30 31.04 -5.93
N THR A 9 -7.04 29.74 -5.84
CA THR A 9 -8.06 28.73 -5.55
C THR A 9 -7.91 28.18 -4.13
N ALA A 10 -9.01 27.70 -3.54
CA ALA A 10 -8.97 27.04 -2.24
C ALA A 10 -7.97 25.86 -2.27
N GLY A 11 -7.09 25.80 -1.28
CA GLY A 11 -6.01 24.82 -1.21
C GLY A 11 -4.66 25.26 -1.79
N ASN A 12 -4.55 26.42 -2.43
CA ASN A 12 -3.25 27.00 -2.80
C ASN A 12 -2.56 27.61 -1.56
N ARG A 13 -1.25 27.41 -1.44
CA ARG A 13 -0.41 28.17 -0.52
C ARG A 13 0.17 29.35 -1.24
N ILE A 14 -0.03 30.51 -0.63
CA ILE A 14 0.38 31.78 -1.17
C ILE A 14 0.97 32.61 -0.04
N THR A 15 2.05 33.30 -0.33
CA THR A 15 2.52 34.39 0.51
C THR A 15 1.79 35.66 0.04
N LEU A 16 1.01 36.24 0.94
CA LEU A 16 0.29 37.49 0.69
C LEU A 16 1.11 38.66 1.23
N ILE A 17 1.43 39.63 0.38
CA ILE A 17 2.02 40.89 0.80
C ILE A 17 0.95 41.96 0.62
N GLY A 18 0.62 42.65 1.71
CA GLY A 18 -0.47 43.62 1.70
C GLY A 18 -0.36 44.66 2.82
N VAL A 19 -1.28 45.63 2.78
CA VAL A 19 -1.41 46.66 3.80
C VAL A 19 -2.56 46.31 4.72
N LEU A 20 -2.29 46.19 6.02
CA LEU A 20 -3.33 45.95 7.02
C LEU A 20 -4.19 47.21 7.18
N ARG A 21 -5.49 47.09 6.98
CA ARG A 21 -6.48 48.16 7.21
C ARG A 21 -7.48 47.73 8.28
N ALA A 22 -7.78 48.65 9.18
CA ALA A 22 -8.83 48.47 10.18
C ALA A 22 -10.06 49.25 9.75
N VAL A 23 -11.20 48.57 9.62
CA VAL A 23 -12.49 49.18 9.31
C VAL A 23 -13.39 49.02 10.54
N GLU A 24 -14.05 50.10 10.93
CA GLU A 24 -15.00 50.08 12.05
C GLU A 24 -16.23 49.27 11.65
N LYS A 25 -16.66 48.31 12.48
CA LYS A 25 -17.92 47.59 12.23
C LYS A 25 -19.06 48.60 12.23
N SER A 26 -19.71 48.77 11.10
CA SER A 26 -20.87 49.64 10.95
C SER A 26 -22.10 48.97 11.58
N ASP A 27 -22.15 48.95 12.91
CA ASP A 27 -23.40 48.85 13.63
C ASP A 27 -23.78 50.24 14.16
N ARG A 28 -25.07 50.51 14.35
CA ARG A 28 -25.59 51.87 14.62
C ARG A 28 -25.01 52.55 15.88
N ASP A 29 -24.32 51.81 16.74
CA ASP A 29 -23.52 52.31 17.84
C ASP A 29 -22.03 52.07 17.56
N LYS A 30 -21.20 53.12 17.74
CA LYS A 30 -19.75 53.06 17.55
C LYS A 30 -19.14 51.95 18.40
N SER A 31 -18.81 50.83 17.76
CA SER A 31 -18.15 49.68 18.35
C SER A 31 -16.64 49.97 18.44
N THR A 32 -16.03 49.75 19.60
CA THR A 32 -14.56 49.80 19.75
C THR A 32 -13.84 48.62 19.09
N VAL A 33 -14.59 47.68 18.51
CA VAL A 33 -14.07 46.53 17.77
C VAL A 33 -13.94 46.90 16.30
N PHE A 34 -12.71 46.84 15.80
CA PHE A 34 -12.37 47.03 14.40
C PHE A 34 -12.20 45.66 13.74
N ASP A 35 -12.75 45.51 12.53
CA ASP A 35 -12.41 44.39 11.67
C ASP A 35 -11.14 44.75 10.90
N THR A 36 -10.10 43.94 11.07
CA THR A 36 -8.85 44.07 10.32
C THR A 36 -8.91 43.27 9.02
N PHE A 37 -8.68 43.95 7.91
CA PHE A 37 -8.55 43.38 6.58
C PHE A 37 -7.11 43.56 6.08
N LEU A 38 -6.63 42.66 5.24
CA LEU A 38 -5.34 42.80 4.56
C LEU A 38 -5.61 43.13 3.09
N ASP A 39 -5.32 44.37 2.69
CA ASP A 39 -5.38 44.77 1.28
C ASP A 39 -4.17 44.18 0.56
N VAL A 40 -4.40 43.10 -0.19
CA VAL A 40 -3.35 42.34 -0.88
C VAL A 40 -2.84 43.13 -2.08
N LEU A 41 -1.53 43.39 -2.09
CA LEU A 41 -0.82 44.06 -3.20
C LEU A 41 -0.13 43.05 -4.12
N SER A 42 0.42 41.98 -3.53
CA SER A 42 1.11 40.91 -4.25
C SER A 42 0.73 39.55 -3.69
N VAL A 43 0.59 38.59 -4.60
CA VAL A 43 0.38 37.18 -4.29
C VAL A 43 1.56 36.42 -4.89
N GLU A 44 2.41 35.88 -4.03
CA GLU A 44 3.43 34.93 -4.46
C GLU A 44 2.89 33.53 -4.23
N PHE A 45 2.73 32.77 -5.31
CA PHE A 45 2.47 31.35 -5.20
C PHE A 45 3.75 30.68 -4.71
N GLU A 46 3.70 30.08 -3.52
CA GLU A 46 4.81 29.28 -3.01
C GLU A 46 5.00 28.09 -3.96
N GLN A 47 6.01 28.17 -4.82
CA GLN A 47 6.36 27.10 -5.75
C GLN A 47 7.19 26.00 -5.07
N HIS A 48 7.68 26.22 -3.86
CA HIS A 48 8.51 25.24 -3.17
C HIS A 48 7.65 24.18 -2.47
N GLU A 49 7.70 23.01 -3.07
CA GLU A 49 6.71 21.94 -2.94
C GLU A 49 6.72 21.21 -1.59
N TYR A 50 7.62 21.61 -0.67
CA TYR A 50 7.87 20.99 0.64
C TYR A 50 8.32 21.98 1.74
N ASP A 51 7.97 23.27 1.65
CA ASP A 51 8.47 24.33 2.57
C ASP A 51 8.16 24.13 4.06
N GLU A 52 7.25 23.22 4.43
CA GLU A 52 7.07 22.82 5.84
C GLU A 52 8.32 22.19 6.45
N ILE A 53 9.16 21.58 5.60
CA ILE A 53 10.35 20.88 6.03
C ILE A 53 11.55 21.72 5.63
N GLN A 54 12.01 22.53 6.57
CA GLN A 54 13.28 23.23 6.46
C GLN A 54 14.42 22.20 6.53
N ILE A 55 15.15 22.06 5.43
CA ILE A 55 16.34 21.23 5.33
C ILE A 55 17.52 22.17 5.52
N THR A 56 18.21 22.04 6.65
CA THR A 56 19.43 22.81 6.91
C THR A 56 20.62 22.24 6.11
N GLU A 57 21.70 23.01 5.97
CA GLU A 57 22.93 22.49 5.35
C GLU A 57 23.50 21.27 6.10
N GLU A 58 23.32 21.20 7.42
CA GLU A 58 23.70 20.03 8.22
C GLU A 58 22.84 18.81 7.87
N ASP A 59 21.52 19.00 7.74
CA ASP A 59 20.60 17.94 7.31
C ASP A 59 20.97 17.43 5.91
N GLU A 60 21.30 18.33 4.97
CA GLU A 60 21.72 17.95 3.63
C GLU A 60 23.02 17.14 3.63
N ARG A 61 24.00 17.51 4.47
CA ARG A 61 25.23 16.73 4.63
C ARG A 61 24.92 15.32 5.12
N ARG A 62 24.08 15.19 6.16
CA ARG A 62 23.65 13.88 6.69
C ARG A 62 22.89 13.06 5.65
N ILE A 63 22.01 13.69 4.88
CA ILE A 63 21.26 13.04 3.79
C ILE A 63 22.23 12.48 2.73
N LYS A 64 23.25 13.25 2.32
CA LYS A 64 24.27 12.77 1.37
C LYS A 64 25.10 11.63 1.95
N GLU A 65 25.50 11.71 3.22
CA GLU A 65 26.20 10.62 3.92
C GLU A 65 25.35 9.34 3.97
N MET A 66 24.06 9.46 4.30
CA MET A 66 23.12 8.33 4.29
C MET A 66 23.00 7.72 2.88
N SER A 67 22.90 8.56 1.85
CA SER A 67 22.73 8.10 0.46
C SER A 67 23.90 7.26 -0.07
N ALA A 68 25.09 7.42 0.54
CA ALA A 68 26.29 6.67 0.18
C ALA A 68 26.33 5.25 0.78
N ASP A 69 25.46 4.92 1.73
CA ASP A 69 25.41 3.60 2.34
C ASP A 69 24.90 2.54 1.34
N PRO A 70 25.68 1.48 1.04
CA PRO A 70 25.24 0.38 0.19
C PRO A 70 24.00 -0.35 0.71
N LYS A 71 23.76 -0.31 2.03
CA LYS A 71 22.60 -0.93 2.70
C LYS A 71 21.46 0.06 2.96
N LEU A 72 21.49 1.24 2.36
CA LEU A 72 20.49 2.29 2.52
C LEU A 72 19.05 1.76 2.39
N PHE A 73 18.77 1.01 1.33
CA PHE A 73 17.44 0.49 1.05
C PHE A 73 16.93 -0.38 2.21
N ASP A 74 17.73 -1.35 2.65
CA ASP A 74 17.37 -2.24 3.76
C ASP A 74 17.27 -1.47 5.09
N ASN A 75 18.13 -0.47 5.30
CA ASN A 75 18.11 0.35 6.51
C ASN A 75 16.88 1.24 6.58
N ILE A 76 16.41 1.80 5.45
CA ILE A 76 15.14 2.52 5.37
C ILE A 76 13.97 1.57 5.65
N VAL A 77 13.96 0.40 5.02
CA VAL A 77 12.91 -0.62 5.22
C VAL A 77 12.84 -1.07 6.68
N LYS A 78 13.97 -1.30 7.33
CA LYS A 78 14.05 -1.63 8.78
C LYS A 78 13.61 -0.49 9.68
N SER A 79 13.77 0.75 9.24
CA SER A 79 13.30 1.94 9.96
C SER A 79 11.77 2.10 9.87
N ILE A 80 11.11 1.46 8.90
CA ILE A 80 9.65 1.50 8.77
C ILE A 80 9.01 0.50 9.72
N SER A 81 8.33 1.03 10.73
CA SER A 81 7.58 0.29 11.74
C SER A 81 8.40 -0.88 12.33
N PRO A 82 9.49 -0.60 13.06
CA PRO A 82 10.36 -1.64 13.61
C PRO A 82 9.65 -2.52 14.66
N THR A 83 8.50 -2.09 15.18
CA THR A 83 7.66 -2.85 16.10
C THR A 83 6.90 -4.00 15.43
N ILE A 84 6.78 -4.00 14.10
CA ILE A 84 6.10 -5.06 13.35
C ILE A 84 7.16 -6.01 12.80
N ASN A 85 7.07 -7.30 13.15
CA ASN A 85 7.95 -8.34 12.60
C ASN A 85 7.39 -8.88 11.27
N GLY A 86 8.28 -9.16 10.32
CA GLY A 86 7.94 -9.63 8.98
C GLY A 86 7.34 -8.57 8.06
N LEU A 87 6.53 -9.02 7.10
CA LEU A 87 5.95 -8.20 6.02
C LEU A 87 7.00 -7.48 5.15
N ASP A 88 8.17 -8.10 4.94
CA ASP A 88 9.30 -7.45 4.29
C ASP A 88 8.95 -6.89 2.91
N GLU A 89 8.26 -7.65 2.06
CA GLU A 89 7.84 -7.19 0.73
C GLU A 89 6.86 -6.02 0.80
N VAL A 90 5.95 -6.01 1.79
CA VAL A 90 5.05 -4.88 2.01
C VAL A 90 5.85 -3.65 2.46
N LYS A 91 6.79 -3.83 3.39
CA LYS A 91 7.64 -2.73 3.89
C LYS A 91 8.51 -2.15 2.78
N LYS A 92 9.06 -2.97 1.89
CA LYS A 92 9.78 -2.54 0.69
C LYS A 92 8.89 -1.71 -0.24
N ALA A 93 7.68 -2.17 -0.52
CA ALA A 93 6.76 -1.47 -1.40
C ALA A 93 6.28 -0.13 -0.84
N ILE A 94 5.89 -0.08 0.44
CA ILE A 94 5.50 1.18 1.09
C ILE A 94 6.70 2.13 1.27
N ALA A 95 7.92 1.59 1.44
CA ALA A 95 9.14 2.40 1.41
C ALA A 95 9.26 3.12 0.06
N LEU A 96 9.18 2.40 -1.06
CA LEU A 96 9.21 2.99 -2.39
C LEU A 96 8.06 3.99 -2.61
N GLN A 97 6.86 3.71 -2.08
CA GLN A 97 5.73 4.64 -2.15
C GLN A 97 6.01 5.99 -1.49
N LEU A 98 6.80 6.06 -0.41
CA LEU A 98 7.17 7.33 0.22
C LEU A 98 7.96 8.22 -0.72
N PHE A 99 8.88 7.64 -1.50
CA PHE A 99 9.69 8.36 -2.47
C PHE A 99 8.88 8.72 -3.71
N GLY A 100 8.02 7.81 -4.18
CA GLY A 100 7.14 8.01 -5.33
C GLY A 100 7.88 8.14 -6.67
N GLY A 101 7.14 8.01 -7.78
CA GLY A 101 7.67 8.25 -9.11
C GLY A 101 7.78 9.74 -9.44
N SER A 102 8.15 10.05 -10.69
CA SER A 102 8.22 11.42 -11.19
C SER A 102 6.96 11.81 -11.97
N HIS A 103 6.40 12.98 -11.66
CA HIS A 103 5.39 13.59 -12.52
C HIS A 103 6.05 14.12 -13.79
N LYS A 104 5.47 13.81 -14.94
CA LYS A 104 6.01 14.22 -16.24
C LYS A 104 4.95 14.98 -17.00
N VAL A 105 5.36 16.07 -17.64
CA VAL A 105 4.51 16.83 -18.55
C VAL A 105 5.06 16.58 -19.95
N LEU A 106 4.21 16.11 -20.83
CA LEU A 106 4.53 15.86 -22.24
C LEU A 106 4.42 17.17 -23.04
N ASP A 107 4.96 17.15 -24.26
CA ASP A 107 4.98 18.32 -25.15
C ASP A 107 3.58 18.85 -25.52
N ASP A 108 2.56 17.99 -25.45
CA ASP A 108 1.14 18.31 -25.69
C ASP A 108 0.43 18.84 -24.42
N GLY A 109 1.13 18.95 -23.29
CA GLY A 109 0.58 19.34 -22.00
C GLY A 109 -0.09 18.18 -21.23
N THR A 110 -0.08 16.96 -21.77
CA THR A 110 -0.57 15.78 -21.05
C THR A 110 0.32 15.49 -19.86
N VAL A 111 -0.28 15.23 -18.70
CA VAL A 111 0.46 14.92 -17.47
C VAL A 111 0.44 13.42 -17.22
N ILE A 112 1.62 12.82 -17.12
CA ILE A 112 1.80 11.45 -16.63
C ILE A 112 2.03 11.50 -15.14
N ARG A 113 1.18 10.77 -14.41
CA ARG A 113 1.22 10.65 -12.96
C ARG A 113 2.43 9.85 -12.48
N GLY A 114 3.15 10.39 -11.48
CA GLY A 114 4.22 9.72 -10.74
C GLY A 114 3.76 9.03 -9.44
N ASP A 115 2.59 9.38 -8.90
CA ASP A 115 2.10 8.83 -7.64
C ASP A 115 1.80 7.33 -7.69
N MET A 116 2.04 6.64 -6.59
CA MET A 116 1.79 5.20 -6.45
C MET A 116 0.63 4.93 -5.49
N HIS A 117 -0.21 3.97 -5.86
CA HIS A 117 -1.31 3.50 -5.04
C HIS A 117 -1.09 2.06 -4.61
N ILE A 118 -1.14 1.81 -3.31
CA ILE A 118 -0.96 0.49 -2.70
C ILE A 118 -2.19 0.15 -1.87
N LEU A 119 -2.71 -1.06 -2.05
CA LEU A 119 -3.80 -1.61 -1.25
C LEU A 119 -3.29 -2.76 -0.39
N LEU A 120 -3.49 -2.67 0.92
CA LEU A 120 -3.23 -3.72 1.88
C LEU A 120 -4.55 -4.41 2.23
N MET A 121 -4.74 -5.61 1.70
CA MET A 121 -5.87 -6.45 2.04
C MET A 121 -5.45 -7.53 3.01
N GLY A 122 -6.23 -7.77 4.04
CA GLY A 122 -5.85 -8.78 5.01
C GLY A 122 -6.90 -9.10 6.03
N ASP A 123 -6.66 -10.15 6.79
CA ASP A 123 -7.49 -10.48 7.95
C ASP A 123 -7.32 -9.42 9.05
N PRO A 124 -8.32 -9.26 9.95
CA PRO A 124 -8.17 -8.44 11.15
C PRO A 124 -6.99 -8.92 11.99
N GLY A 125 -6.22 -7.97 12.54
CA GLY A 125 -5.09 -8.28 13.43
C GLY A 125 -3.71 -8.30 12.75
N VAL A 126 -3.62 -8.28 11.42
CA VAL A 126 -2.33 -8.32 10.68
C VAL A 126 -1.60 -6.96 10.59
N ALA A 127 -1.76 -6.10 11.61
CA ALA A 127 -1.08 -4.81 11.78
C ALA A 127 -1.25 -3.73 10.68
N LYS A 128 -2.16 -3.90 9.71
CA LYS A 128 -2.43 -2.95 8.60
C LYS A 128 -2.61 -1.51 9.08
N SER A 129 -3.52 -1.26 10.01
CA SER A 129 -3.81 0.09 10.53
C SER A 129 -2.61 0.73 11.22
N GLN A 130 -1.75 -0.08 11.86
CA GLN A 130 -0.51 0.41 12.48
C GLN A 130 0.52 0.83 11.43
N LEU A 131 0.65 0.07 10.34
CA LEU A 131 1.48 0.47 9.19
C LEU A 131 0.99 1.80 8.61
N LEU A 132 -0.31 1.93 8.33
CA LEU A 132 -0.89 3.16 7.78
C LEU A 132 -0.59 4.38 8.66
N ARG A 133 -0.82 4.28 9.98
CA ARG A 133 -0.51 5.37 10.93
C ARG A 133 0.97 5.71 10.99
N TYR A 134 1.85 4.71 10.91
CA TYR A 134 3.30 4.94 10.91
C TYR A 134 3.72 5.67 9.63
N MET A 135 3.19 5.24 8.49
CA MET A 135 3.48 5.84 7.19
C MET A 135 2.97 7.29 7.08
N SER A 136 1.81 7.60 7.66
CA SER A 136 1.32 8.99 7.70
C SER A 136 2.20 9.91 8.55
N MET A 137 2.89 9.39 9.57
CA MET A 137 3.84 10.19 10.36
C MET A 137 5.18 10.39 9.64
N LEU A 138 5.60 9.41 8.85
CA LEU A 138 6.88 9.40 8.15
C LEU A 138 6.85 10.23 6.86
N ALA A 139 5.71 10.26 6.18
CA ALA A 139 5.52 11.08 4.99
C ALA A 139 5.56 12.58 5.32
N PRO A 140 6.23 13.42 4.51
CA PRO A 140 6.23 14.88 4.66
C PRO A 140 4.85 15.51 4.82
N ARG A 141 3.87 15.01 4.06
CA ARG A 141 2.47 15.43 4.06
C ARG A 141 1.56 14.21 4.16
N GLY A 142 1.66 13.51 5.28
CA GLY A 142 0.85 12.31 5.53
C GLY A 142 -0.47 12.64 6.20
N ILE A 143 -1.59 12.25 5.60
CA ILE A 143 -2.93 12.35 6.19
C ILE A 143 -3.46 10.94 6.44
N TYR A 144 -4.03 10.72 7.62
CA TYR A 144 -4.72 9.47 7.96
C TYR A 144 -6.22 9.71 8.06
N ALA A 145 -7.00 8.88 7.36
CA ALA A 145 -8.46 8.87 7.42
C ALA A 145 -8.98 7.44 7.57
N SER A 146 -10.04 7.24 8.34
CA SER A 146 -10.79 5.96 8.36
C SER A 146 -12.02 6.10 7.46
N GLY A 147 -12.23 5.11 6.58
CA GLY A 147 -13.36 5.04 5.64
C GLY A 147 -14.73 4.97 6.31
N LYS A 148 -14.80 4.61 7.61
CA LYS A 148 -16.06 4.68 8.37
C LYS A 148 -16.38 6.10 8.86
N SER A 149 -15.36 6.87 9.22
CA SER A 149 -15.49 8.23 9.75
C SER A 149 -15.40 9.32 8.68
N ALA A 150 -14.77 9.01 7.55
CA ALA A 150 -14.50 9.95 6.48
C ALA A 150 -15.64 9.89 5.46
N SER A 151 -16.59 10.82 5.58
CA SER A 151 -17.61 11.03 4.56
C SER A 151 -16.99 11.58 3.27
N ALA A 152 -17.73 11.53 2.16
CA ALA A 152 -17.30 12.12 0.88
C ALA A 152 -16.86 13.57 1.06
N ALA A 153 -17.58 14.34 1.88
CA ALA A 153 -17.23 15.72 2.22
C ALA A 153 -15.89 15.82 2.99
N GLY A 154 -15.65 14.91 3.93
CA GLY A 154 -14.39 14.84 4.69
C GLY A 154 -13.19 14.32 3.88
N LEU A 155 -13.43 13.56 2.80
CA LEU A 155 -12.38 13.11 1.88
C LEU A 155 -12.08 14.15 0.79
N THR A 156 -13.11 14.82 0.29
CA THR A 156 -13.02 15.74 -0.86
C THR A 156 -12.93 17.19 -0.44
N ALA A 157 -14.06 17.89 -0.42
CA ALA A 157 -14.23 19.22 0.09
C ALA A 157 -15.69 19.42 0.52
N ALA A 158 -15.87 20.22 1.56
CA ALA A 158 -17.17 20.59 2.08
C ALA A 158 -17.40 22.09 1.87
N ALA A 159 -18.63 22.48 1.53
CA ALA A 159 -19.02 23.87 1.58
C ALA A 159 -19.51 24.17 3.00
N VAL A 160 -18.80 25.02 3.73
CA VAL A 160 -19.12 25.43 5.10
C VAL A 160 -19.49 26.90 5.08
N ARG A 161 -20.47 27.29 5.90
CA ARG A 161 -20.86 28.68 6.03
C ARG A 161 -19.88 29.36 6.97
N ASP A 162 -19.28 30.46 6.54
CA ASP A 162 -18.37 31.21 7.39
C ASP A 162 -19.14 31.93 8.50
N ASP A 163 -18.79 31.63 9.75
CA ASP A 163 -19.38 32.22 10.95
C ASP A 163 -18.81 33.62 11.25
N PHE A 164 -17.66 33.98 10.68
CA PHE A 164 -16.99 35.28 10.90
C PHE A 164 -17.28 36.33 9.82
N GLY A 165 -17.90 35.93 8.69
CA GLY A 165 -18.23 36.82 7.56
C GLY A 165 -19.73 37.12 7.37
N ASP A 166 -20.10 37.60 6.18
CA ASP A 166 -21.49 37.85 5.70
C ASP A 166 -22.39 36.57 5.66
N GLY A 167 -21.95 35.45 6.25
CA GLY A 167 -22.56 34.14 6.11
C GLY A 167 -22.40 33.58 4.69
N ARG A 168 -21.33 33.96 3.98
CA ARG A 168 -20.98 33.41 2.66
C ARG A 168 -20.50 31.97 2.79
N TRP A 169 -20.75 31.19 1.76
CA TRP A 169 -20.23 29.83 1.64
C TRP A 169 -18.73 29.88 1.35
N THR A 170 -17.95 29.07 2.05
CA THR A 170 -16.53 28.84 1.83
C THR A 170 -16.29 27.35 1.61
N LEU A 171 -15.19 27.00 0.94
CA LEU A 171 -14.81 25.60 0.72
C LEU A 171 -13.74 25.19 1.72
N GLU A 172 -14.03 24.17 2.52
CA GLU A 172 -13.05 23.49 3.36
C GLU A 172 -12.50 22.26 2.63
N ALA A 173 -11.17 22.16 2.57
CA ALA A 173 -10.48 21.04 1.95
C ALA A 173 -10.55 19.78 2.83
N GLY A 174 -10.93 18.66 2.24
CA GLY A 174 -10.93 17.34 2.86
C GLY A 174 -9.56 16.65 2.79
N ALA A 175 -9.49 15.44 3.32
CA ALA A 175 -8.27 14.68 3.54
C ALA A 175 -7.40 14.52 2.28
N LEU A 176 -8.00 14.23 1.12
CA LEU A 176 -7.26 13.99 -0.14
C LEU A 176 -6.65 15.28 -0.72
N VAL A 177 -7.35 16.40 -0.56
CA VAL A 177 -6.89 17.71 -1.02
C VAL A 177 -5.78 18.22 -0.10
N LEU A 178 -5.92 18.02 1.21
CA LEU A 178 -4.86 18.35 2.19
C LEU A 178 -3.59 17.52 1.95
N ALA A 179 -3.74 16.28 1.52
CA ALA A 179 -2.66 15.36 1.19
C ALA A 179 -2.00 15.59 -0.18
N ASP A 180 -2.34 16.65 -0.95
CA ASP A 180 -1.71 16.95 -2.25
C ASP A 180 -0.17 16.94 -2.16
N LYS A 181 0.48 16.25 -3.11
CA LYS A 181 1.91 15.90 -3.20
C LYS A 181 2.46 15.02 -2.06
N GLY A 182 1.58 14.54 -1.19
CA GLY A 182 1.89 13.76 0.00
C GLY A 182 1.47 12.29 -0.09
N LEU A 183 1.04 11.77 1.06
CA LEU A 183 0.55 10.40 1.22
C LEU A 183 -0.80 10.43 1.94
N ALA A 184 -1.85 9.93 1.27
CA ALA A 184 -3.15 9.70 1.89
C ALA A 184 -3.26 8.24 2.36
N CYS A 185 -3.34 8.04 3.68
CA CYS A 185 -3.54 6.74 4.30
C CYS A 185 -5.03 6.55 4.61
N ILE A 186 -5.69 5.58 3.97
CA ILE A 186 -7.12 5.31 4.14
C ILE A 186 -7.31 3.92 4.74
N ASP A 187 -7.79 3.84 5.98
CA ASP A 187 -8.14 2.58 6.62
C ASP A 187 -9.60 2.20 6.38
N GLU A 188 -9.94 0.91 6.49
CA GLU A 188 -11.31 0.39 6.32
C GLU A 188 -11.99 0.80 5.00
N LEU A 189 -11.26 0.74 3.88
CA LEU A 189 -11.78 1.07 2.54
C LEU A 189 -13.05 0.27 2.18
N ASP A 190 -13.18 -0.95 2.71
CA ASP A 190 -14.35 -1.81 2.49
C ASP A 190 -15.64 -1.28 3.12
N LYS A 191 -15.55 -0.38 4.11
CA LYS A 191 -16.70 0.19 4.84
C LYS A 191 -17.22 1.51 4.25
N MET A 192 -16.59 2.03 3.21
CA MET A 192 -16.99 3.27 2.56
C MET A 192 -18.29 3.10 1.78
N THR A 193 -19.09 4.18 1.73
CA THR A 193 -20.31 4.20 0.91
C THR A 193 -19.97 4.32 -0.57
N ASP A 194 -20.93 4.00 -1.45
CA ASP A 194 -20.73 4.10 -2.90
C ASP A 194 -20.43 5.54 -3.37
N GLN A 195 -20.96 6.55 -2.67
CA GLN A 195 -20.67 7.96 -2.95
C GLN A 195 -19.21 8.32 -2.62
N ASP A 196 -18.71 7.84 -1.48
CA ASP A 196 -17.33 8.07 -1.07
C ASP A 196 -16.36 7.35 -2.03
N ARG A 197 -16.72 6.13 -2.45
CA ARG A 197 -15.98 5.36 -3.46
C ARG A 197 -15.95 6.07 -4.81
N SER A 198 -17.05 6.65 -5.26
CA SER A 198 -17.10 7.45 -6.50
C SER A 198 -16.17 8.67 -6.44
N SER A 199 -16.11 9.31 -5.28
CA SER A 199 -15.21 10.45 -5.06
C SER A 199 -13.73 10.03 -5.10
N LEU A 200 -13.41 8.87 -4.52
CA LEU A 200 -12.07 8.28 -4.63
C LEU A 200 -11.72 7.89 -6.06
N HIS A 201 -12.67 7.37 -6.84
CA HIS A 201 -12.47 7.06 -8.25
C HIS A 201 -12.01 8.28 -9.06
N GLU A 202 -12.67 9.43 -8.87
CA GLU A 202 -12.31 10.68 -9.53
C GLU A 202 -10.90 11.14 -9.11
N ALA A 203 -10.61 11.10 -7.81
CA ALA A 203 -9.33 11.50 -7.25
C ALA A 203 -8.16 10.64 -7.75
N MET A 204 -8.32 9.30 -7.76
CA MET A 204 -7.25 8.38 -8.20
C MET A 204 -6.99 8.46 -9.71
N GLU A 205 -8.03 8.70 -10.52
CA GLU A 205 -7.91 8.77 -11.98
C GLU A 205 -7.34 10.12 -12.44
N SER A 206 -7.96 11.20 -12.01
CA SER A 206 -7.70 12.53 -12.56
C SER A 206 -6.75 13.38 -11.71
N GLN A 207 -6.45 12.92 -10.48
CA GLN A 207 -5.72 13.67 -9.45
C GLN A 207 -6.32 15.05 -9.17
N LYS A 208 -7.61 15.18 -9.44
CA LYS A 208 -8.43 16.38 -9.26
C LYS A 208 -9.79 15.96 -8.70
N ILE A 209 -10.41 16.87 -7.97
CA ILE A 209 -11.76 16.69 -7.44
C ILE A 209 -12.57 17.92 -7.80
N SER A 210 -13.67 17.72 -8.51
CA SER A 210 -14.57 18.78 -8.94
C SER A 210 -15.71 18.91 -7.94
N VAL A 211 -15.81 20.08 -7.30
CA VAL A 211 -16.85 20.37 -6.31
C VAL A 211 -17.75 21.47 -6.85
N ALA A 212 -19.04 21.16 -7.01
CA ALA A 212 -20.10 22.09 -7.33
C ALA A 212 -21.14 22.10 -6.20
N LYS A 213 -20.94 22.95 -5.18
CA LYS A 213 -21.82 23.03 -4.00
C LYS A 213 -22.04 24.47 -3.58
N ALA A 214 -23.27 24.78 -3.13
CA ALA A 214 -23.64 26.09 -2.60
C ALA A 214 -23.30 27.29 -3.52
N GLY A 215 -23.41 27.09 -4.85
CA GLY A 215 -23.08 28.11 -5.86
C GLY A 215 -21.58 28.25 -6.16
N ILE A 216 -20.71 27.49 -5.48
CA ILE A 216 -19.28 27.47 -5.73
C ILE A 216 -18.96 26.28 -6.63
N THR A 217 -18.36 26.57 -7.78
CA THR A 217 -17.80 25.55 -8.69
C THR A 217 -16.29 25.69 -8.66
N ALA A 218 -15.59 24.70 -8.12
CA ALA A 218 -14.14 24.70 -8.02
C ALA A 218 -13.58 23.32 -8.30
N THR A 219 -12.39 23.28 -8.89
CA THR A 219 -11.61 22.04 -9.07
C THR A 219 -10.39 22.10 -8.17
N LEU A 220 -10.32 21.17 -7.23
CA LEU A 220 -9.24 21.05 -6.26
C LEU A 220 -8.23 19.99 -6.73
N GLN A 221 -6.95 20.21 -6.48
CA GLN A 221 -5.89 19.25 -6.81
C GLN A 221 -5.70 18.26 -5.66
N CYS A 222 -5.48 16.98 -6.00
CA CYS A 222 -5.23 15.91 -5.04
C CYS A 222 -4.19 14.91 -5.57
N ARG A 223 -3.05 15.43 -6.05
CA ARG A 223 -1.91 14.66 -6.58
C ARG A 223 -1.17 13.96 -5.44
N CYS A 224 -1.77 12.93 -4.87
CA CYS A 224 -1.23 12.23 -3.73
C CYS A 224 -1.08 10.75 -4.03
N SER A 225 -0.10 10.14 -3.37
CA SER A 225 -0.01 8.69 -3.31
C SER A 225 -1.00 8.18 -2.26
N MET A 226 -1.61 7.02 -2.50
CA MET A 226 -2.66 6.48 -1.63
C MET A 226 -2.26 5.13 -1.09
N LEU A 227 -2.22 5.01 0.23
CA LEU A 227 -2.02 3.75 0.94
C LEU A 227 -3.34 3.36 1.60
N ALA A 228 -4.03 2.39 1.01
CA ALA A 228 -5.33 1.95 1.51
C ALA A 228 -5.21 0.63 2.25
N ALA A 229 -6.04 0.42 3.27
CA ALA A 229 -6.24 -0.87 3.92
C ALA A 229 -7.71 -1.30 3.83
N ALA A 230 -7.94 -2.58 3.56
CA ALA A 230 -9.27 -3.16 3.45
C ALA A 230 -9.33 -4.55 4.10
N ASN A 231 -10.51 -4.94 4.55
CA ASN A 231 -10.79 -6.31 5.00
C ASN A 231 -11.53 -7.10 3.90
N PRO A 232 -11.36 -8.43 3.85
CA PRO A 232 -12.14 -9.28 2.95
C PRO A 232 -13.62 -9.26 3.31
N LYS A 233 -14.49 -9.61 2.35
CA LYS A 233 -15.96 -9.52 2.47
C LYS A 233 -16.53 -10.23 3.70
N TYR A 234 -15.97 -11.38 4.05
CA TYR A 234 -16.42 -12.21 5.17
C TYR A 234 -15.54 -12.07 6.41
N GLY A 235 -14.71 -11.03 6.47
CA GLY A 235 -13.82 -10.74 7.59
C GLY A 235 -12.52 -11.56 7.56
N ARG A 236 -12.52 -12.80 7.08
CA ARG A 236 -11.30 -13.59 6.83
C ARG A 236 -11.25 -14.11 5.41
N PHE A 237 -10.04 -14.33 4.91
CA PHE A 237 -9.83 -15.05 3.67
C PHE A 237 -10.10 -16.54 3.82
N ASP A 238 -10.86 -17.06 2.89
CA ASP A 238 -11.05 -18.49 2.66
C ASP A 238 -9.99 -19.00 1.69
N ALA A 239 -9.42 -20.17 2.00
CA ALA A 239 -8.39 -20.79 1.18
C ALA A 239 -8.96 -21.45 -0.06
N GLU A 240 -10.24 -21.79 -0.12
CA GLU A 240 -10.85 -22.54 -1.23
C GLU A 240 -11.30 -21.63 -2.38
N THR A 241 -11.70 -20.39 -2.06
CA THR A 241 -12.23 -19.44 -3.04
C THR A 241 -11.13 -18.50 -3.56
N PRO A 242 -11.16 -18.11 -4.85
CA PRO A 242 -10.20 -17.16 -5.39
C PRO A 242 -10.21 -15.84 -4.62
N ILE A 243 -9.03 -15.28 -4.34
CA ILE A 243 -8.88 -14.03 -3.57
C ILE A 243 -9.71 -12.91 -4.20
N TYR A 244 -9.73 -12.83 -5.53
CA TYR A 244 -10.45 -11.80 -6.29
C TYR A 244 -11.95 -11.72 -5.94
N ASP A 245 -12.62 -12.85 -5.75
CA ASP A 245 -14.06 -12.92 -5.45
C ASP A 245 -14.37 -12.55 -3.99
N GLN A 246 -13.37 -12.61 -3.12
CA GLN A 246 -13.48 -12.28 -1.70
C GLN A 246 -13.31 -10.77 -1.43
N ILE A 247 -13.02 -9.98 -2.47
CA ILE A 247 -12.79 -8.53 -2.37
C ILE A 247 -14.09 -7.77 -2.62
N ASN A 248 -14.47 -6.89 -1.68
CA ASN A 248 -15.64 -6.02 -1.83
C ASN A 248 -15.31 -4.66 -2.49
N LEU A 249 -14.63 -4.68 -3.64
CA LEU A 249 -14.24 -3.47 -4.39
C LEU A 249 -14.56 -3.62 -5.89
N PRO A 250 -15.07 -2.56 -6.55
CA PRO A 250 -15.29 -2.58 -7.99
C PRO A 250 -13.99 -2.85 -8.78
N PRO A 251 -14.02 -3.61 -9.89
CA PRO A 251 -12.83 -3.88 -10.72
C PRO A 251 -12.16 -2.61 -11.27
N ALA A 252 -12.98 -1.58 -11.54
CA ALA A 252 -12.50 -0.26 -11.96
C ALA A 252 -11.61 0.40 -10.88
N LEU A 253 -11.86 0.14 -9.61
CA LEU A 253 -11.14 0.74 -8.48
C LEU A 253 -9.86 -0.07 -8.21
N MET A 254 -9.97 -1.40 -8.24
CA MET A 254 -8.83 -2.32 -8.09
C MET A 254 -7.76 -2.11 -9.16
N SER A 255 -8.16 -1.93 -10.42
CA SER A 255 -7.22 -1.69 -11.53
C SER A 255 -6.47 -0.35 -11.46
N ARG A 256 -6.75 0.51 -10.47
CA ARG A 256 -6.03 1.77 -10.21
C ARG A 256 -5.00 1.67 -9.10
N PHE A 257 -4.95 0.54 -8.40
CA PHE A 257 -3.86 0.23 -7.50
C PHE A 257 -2.70 -0.35 -8.29
N ASP A 258 -1.51 0.19 -8.08
CA ASP A 258 -0.28 -0.31 -8.68
C ASP A 258 0.11 -1.66 -8.03
N LEU A 259 -0.09 -1.81 -6.72
CA LEU A 259 0.17 -3.04 -5.96
C LEU A 259 -0.98 -3.36 -5.00
N ILE A 260 -1.38 -4.64 -4.92
CA ILE A 260 -2.37 -5.12 -3.94
C ILE A 260 -1.75 -6.27 -3.13
N PHE A 261 -1.45 -6.04 -1.86
CA PHE A 261 -0.91 -7.07 -0.99
C PHE A 261 -2.02 -7.81 -0.25
N VAL A 262 -1.93 -9.15 -0.25
CA VAL A 262 -2.87 -10.03 0.46
C VAL A 262 -2.17 -10.65 1.66
N LEU A 263 -2.66 -10.28 2.85
CA LEU A 263 -2.15 -10.62 4.17
C LEU A 263 -3.09 -11.59 4.87
N THR A 264 -2.74 -12.86 4.84
CA THR A 264 -3.49 -13.95 5.46
C THR A 264 -2.94 -14.27 6.85
N ASP A 265 -3.82 -14.39 7.84
CA ASP A 265 -3.49 -14.83 9.19
C ASP A 265 -3.63 -16.37 9.27
N SER A 266 -2.58 -17.08 8.91
CA SER A 266 -2.52 -18.54 8.98
C SER A 266 -1.68 -18.96 10.20
N PRO A 267 -2.21 -19.80 11.11
CA PRO A 267 -1.45 -20.30 12.26
C PRO A 267 -0.15 -20.97 11.83
N ASN A 268 0.98 -20.51 12.33
CA ASN A 268 2.27 -21.07 12.02
C ASN A 268 3.19 -20.93 13.23
N LYS A 269 3.45 -22.05 13.91
CA LYS A 269 4.21 -22.09 15.15
C LYS A 269 5.53 -21.31 15.09
N LYS A 270 6.27 -21.36 13.97
CA LYS A 270 7.53 -20.63 13.83
C LYS A 270 7.30 -19.13 13.74
N ARG A 271 6.43 -18.69 12.83
CA ARG A 271 6.10 -17.26 12.66
C ARG A 271 5.44 -16.67 13.92
N ASP A 272 4.53 -17.42 14.54
CA ASP A 272 3.82 -17.00 15.75
C ASP A 272 4.78 -16.82 16.92
N THR A 273 5.79 -17.69 17.04
CA THR A 273 6.86 -17.54 18.05
C THR A 273 7.67 -16.27 17.77
N GLU A 274 8.12 -16.08 16.53
CA GLU A 274 8.89 -14.89 16.13
C GLU A 274 8.12 -13.57 16.32
N ILE A 275 6.80 -13.56 16.04
CA ILE A 275 5.93 -12.41 16.27
C ILE A 275 5.75 -12.17 17.77
N THR A 276 5.50 -13.22 18.54
CA THR A 276 5.29 -13.13 19.99
C THR A 276 6.52 -12.58 20.70
N ASP A 277 7.69 -13.15 20.41
CA ASP A 277 8.96 -12.71 20.99
C ASP A 277 9.25 -11.24 20.65
N HIS A 278 8.94 -10.82 19.43
CA HIS A 278 9.13 -9.44 18.98
C HIS A 278 8.18 -8.45 19.68
N ILE A 279 6.90 -8.80 19.82
CA ILE A 279 5.91 -7.98 20.54
C ILE A 279 6.30 -7.83 22.01
N LEU A 280 6.64 -8.94 22.68
CA LEU A 280 7.07 -8.91 24.09
C LEU A 280 8.34 -8.09 24.28
N SER A 281 9.30 -8.24 23.37
CA SER A 281 10.54 -7.44 23.37
C SER A 281 10.25 -5.96 23.18
N ALA A 282 9.30 -5.58 22.32
CA ALA A 282 8.91 -4.19 22.12
C ALA A 282 8.29 -3.58 23.39
N HIS A 283 7.40 -4.32 24.07
CA HIS A 283 6.82 -3.90 25.34
C HIS A 283 7.88 -3.72 26.42
N GLN A 284 8.80 -4.68 26.57
CA GLN A 284 9.90 -4.59 27.53
C GLN A 284 10.83 -3.41 27.24
N ARG A 285 11.17 -3.16 25.97
CA ARG A 285 11.94 -1.99 25.57
C ARG A 285 11.21 -0.70 25.94
N GLY A 286 9.91 -0.61 25.66
CA GLY A 286 9.09 0.56 26.01
C GLY A 286 9.11 0.85 27.52
N GLN A 287 8.96 -0.19 28.34
CA GLN A 287 9.04 -0.09 29.80
C GLN A 287 10.42 0.33 30.28
N ALA A 288 11.48 -0.31 29.76
CA ALA A 288 12.87 0.02 30.08
C ALA A 288 13.20 1.49 29.76
N ARG A 289 12.70 2.02 28.62
CA ARG A 289 12.88 3.42 28.24
C ARG A 289 12.19 4.42 29.18
N LEU A 290 11.05 4.06 29.77
CA LEU A 290 10.34 4.94 30.71
C LEU A 290 11.09 5.09 32.04
N ILE A 291 11.78 4.04 32.47
CA ILE A 291 12.53 4.04 33.73
C ILE A 291 13.89 4.72 33.54
N GLY A 292 14.48 4.62 32.34
CA GLY A 292 15.79 5.16 32.00
C GLY A 292 16.91 4.14 32.23
N GLU A 293 18.06 4.34 31.58
CA GLU A 293 19.19 3.40 31.60
C GLU A 293 19.77 3.16 33.00
N ASP A 294 19.72 4.17 33.87
CA ASP A 294 20.21 4.10 35.25
C ASP A 294 19.15 3.58 36.25
N GLY A 295 17.97 3.23 35.74
CA GLY A 295 16.88 2.66 36.53
C GLY A 295 17.29 1.35 37.20
N LYS A 296 16.93 1.19 38.48
CA LYS A 296 17.16 -0.05 39.23
C LYS A 296 15.82 -0.63 39.67
N ILE A 297 15.46 -1.76 39.08
CA ILE A 297 14.34 -2.59 39.54
C ILE A 297 14.94 -3.91 39.99
N ASP A 298 14.54 -4.35 41.19
CA ASP A 298 15.02 -5.60 41.74
C ASP A 298 14.64 -6.78 40.84
N GLY A 299 15.62 -7.62 40.49
CA GLY A 299 15.45 -8.75 39.58
C GLY A 299 15.30 -8.43 38.08
N VAL A 300 15.42 -7.15 37.66
CA VAL A 300 15.28 -6.76 36.25
C VAL A 300 16.51 -5.99 35.76
N ASP A 301 17.20 -6.56 34.77
CA ASP A 301 18.32 -5.89 34.10
C ASP A 301 17.83 -4.97 32.97
N ILE A 302 17.64 -3.70 33.30
CA ILE A 302 17.14 -2.69 32.34
C ILE A 302 18.13 -2.48 31.20
N LYS A 303 19.43 -2.43 31.49
CA LYS A 303 20.47 -2.21 30.48
C LYS A 303 20.55 -3.39 29.52
N GLY A 304 20.54 -4.62 30.04
CA GLY A 304 20.49 -5.83 29.21
C GLY A 304 19.23 -5.91 28.35
N ILE A 305 18.08 -5.39 28.81
CA ILE A 305 16.86 -5.29 28.00
C ILE A 305 17.04 -4.28 26.87
N LEU A 306 17.62 -3.11 27.11
CA LEU A 306 17.83 -2.11 26.07
C LEU A 306 18.82 -2.59 25.00
N ASP A 307 19.89 -3.26 25.41
CA ASP A 307 20.91 -3.79 24.50
C ASP A 307 20.35 -4.93 23.63
N ARG A 308 19.62 -5.90 24.22
CA ARG A 308 19.07 -7.05 23.48
C ARG A 308 17.93 -6.67 22.52
N THR A 309 17.25 -5.56 22.77
CA THR A 309 16.09 -5.09 21.99
C THR A 309 16.43 -3.93 21.05
N ASP A 310 17.72 -3.67 20.80
CA ASP A 310 18.13 -2.52 19.99
C ASP A 310 17.64 -2.61 18.54
N ASN A 311 17.41 -3.82 18.02
CA ASN A 311 16.78 -4.07 16.73
C ASN A 311 15.37 -3.47 16.56
N ILE A 312 14.70 -3.10 17.66
CA ILE A 312 13.37 -2.44 17.66
C ILE A 312 13.52 -0.91 17.51
N ARG A 313 14.74 -0.38 17.64
CA ARG A 313 15.03 1.01 17.31
C ARG A 313 15.01 1.19 15.79
N PRO A 314 14.38 2.25 15.26
CA PRO A 314 14.54 2.57 13.85
C PRO A 314 16.00 2.95 13.59
N VAL A 315 16.56 2.47 12.47
CA VAL A 315 17.95 2.78 12.07
C VAL A 315 18.09 4.27 11.79
N TYR A 316 17.07 4.86 11.16
CA TYR A 316 16.96 6.28 10.91
C TYR A 316 15.80 6.87 11.69
N ASP A 317 16.06 7.99 12.38
CA ASP A 317 15.02 8.72 13.09
C ASP A 317 13.94 9.24 12.12
N VAL A 318 12.71 9.34 12.61
CA VAL A 318 11.55 9.73 11.80
C VAL A 318 11.76 11.12 11.18
N GLU A 319 12.35 12.05 11.91
CA GLU A 319 12.58 13.42 11.43
C GLU A 319 13.58 13.48 10.28
N ILE A 320 14.75 12.81 10.41
CA ILE A 320 15.76 12.81 9.35
C ILE A 320 15.25 12.04 8.13
N LEU A 321 14.51 10.95 8.31
CA LEU A 321 13.92 10.19 7.21
C LEU A 321 12.85 11.01 6.48
N ARG A 322 12.04 11.79 7.20
CA ARG A 322 11.05 12.71 6.60
C ARG A 322 11.74 13.80 5.77
N LYS A 323 12.84 14.38 6.26
CA LYS A 323 13.70 15.33 5.51
C LYS A 323 14.34 14.68 4.29
N TYR A 324 14.84 13.45 4.44
CA TYR A 324 15.42 12.65 3.36
C TYR A 324 14.43 12.41 2.22
N VAL A 325 13.21 11.98 2.55
CA VAL A 325 12.12 11.79 1.58
C VAL A 325 11.81 13.12 0.88
N ALA A 326 11.64 14.22 1.61
CA ALA A 326 11.38 15.53 1.02
C ALA A 326 12.50 16.01 0.08
N TYR A 327 13.77 15.77 0.43
CA TYR A 327 14.93 16.08 -0.41
C TYR A 327 14.91 15.25 -1.70
N SER A 328 14.73 13.93 -1.57
CA SER A 328 14.76 12.99 -2.69
C SER A 328 13.66 13.23 -3.73
N LYS A 329 12.48 13.71 -3.31
CA LYS A 329 11.36 13.99 -4.21
C LYS A 329 11.62 15.11 -5.22
N ARG A 330 12.63 15.96 -4.97
CA ARG A 330 13.09 17.02 -5.88
C ARG A 330 13.83 16.47 -7.11
N LEU A 331 14.29 15.21 -7.05
CA LEU A 331 15.00 14.57 -8.16
C LEU A 331 14.03 14.00 -9.20
N VAL A 332 14.46 14.08 -10.46
CA VAL A 332 13.74 13.52 -11.60
C VAL A 332 14.67 12.53 -12.31
N PRO A 333 14.73 11.27 -11.87
CA PRO A 333 15.61 10.29 -12.50
C PRO A 333 15.15 9.94 -13.91
N VAL A 334 16.11 9.76 -14.81
CA VAL A 334 15.88 9.36 -16.21
C VAL A 334 16.23 7.90 -16.40
N MET A 335 15.34 7.15 -17.06
CA MET A 335 15.55 5.74 -17.36
C MET A 335 16.59 5.55 -18.47
N THR A 336 17.52 4.61 -18.29
CA THR A 336 18.46 4.20 -19.34
C THR A 336 17.80 3.27 -20.35
N ASP A 337 18.34 3.18 -21.57
CA ASP A 337 17.82 2.27 -22.61
C ASP A 337 17.89 0.79 -22.19
N GLU A 338 18.91 0.42 -21.42
CA GLU A 338 19.07 -0.92 -20.84
C GLU A 338 17.89 -1.28 -19.92
N VAL A 339 17.56 -0.38 -18.99
CA VAL A 339 16.42 -0.56 -18.07
C VAL A 339 15.10 -0.58 -18.81
N ARG A 340 14.95 0.24 -19.85
CA ARG A 340 13.75 0.25 -20.70
C ARG A 340 13.49 -1.11 -21.33
N GLU A 341 14.51 -1.73 -21.93
CA GLU A 341 14.38 -3.06 -22.52
C GLU A 341 14.18 -4.16 -21.47
N LEU A 342 14.80 -4.04 -20.29
CA LEU A 342 14.60 -4.96 -19.17
C LEU A 342 13.14 -4.97 -18.70
N ILE A 343 12.57 -3.80 -18.37
CA ILE A 343 11.17 -3.67 -17.93
C ILE A 343 10.20 -4.17 -19.00
N LYS A 344 10.46 -3.84 -20.27
CA LYS A 344 9.65 -4.31 -21.41
C LYS A 344 9.65 -5.83 -21.51
N LYS A 345 10.82 -6.48 -21.40
CA LYS A 345 10.94 -7.93 -21.43
C LYS A 345 10.18 -8.57 -20.27
N SER A 346 10.34 -8.06 -19.06
CA SER A 346 9.66 -8.57 -17.87
C SER A 346 8.13 -8.43 -17.97
N TYR A 347 7.64 -7.26 -18.38
CA TYR A 347 6.20 -7.05 -18.59
C TYR A 347 5.60 -8.02 -19.62
N LEU A 348 6.27 -8.20 -20.78
CA LEU A 348 5.80 -9.13 -21.81
C LEU A 348 5.79 -10.58 -21.33
N SER A 349 6.82 -10.98 -20.57
CA SER A 349 6.90 -12.31 -19.96
C SER A 349 5.72 -12.57 -19.04
N ILE A 350 5.48 -11.66 -18.10
CA ILE A 350 4.38 -11.77 -17.13
C ILE A 350 3.03 -11.78 -17.85
N ARG A 351 2.82 -10.89 -18.82
CA ARG A 351 1.57 -10.84 -19.60
C ARG A 351 1.31 -12.13 -20.39
N SER A 352 2.35 -12.78 -20.91
CA SER A 352 2.22 -14.06 -21.61
C SER A 352 1.86 -15.20 -20.65
N SER A 353 2.42 -15.19 -19.43
CA SER A 353 2.17 -16.22 -18.42
C SER A 353 0.77 -16.13 -17.82
N ALA A 354 0.16 -14.95 -17.80
CA ALA A 354 -1.19 -14.73 -17.29
C ALA A 354 -2.32 -15.01 -18.30
N GLN A 355 -2.02 -15.59 -19.48
CA GLN A 355 -3.06 -16.02 -20.42
C GLN A 355 -3.85 -17.21 -19.84
N GLY A 356 -5.00 -16.92 -19.22
CA GLY A 356 -5.90 -17.92 -18.62
C GLY A 356 -6.15 -17.73 -17.13
N ASP A 357 -5.46 -16.79 -16.47
CA ASP A 357 -5.67 -16.47 -15.06
C ASP A 357 -6.88 -15.53 -14.85
N SER A 358 -7.46 -15.57 -13.66
CA SER A 358 -8.66 -14.79 -13.29
C SER A 358 -8.44 -13.27 -13.24
N VAL A 359 -7.18 -12.80 -13.18
CA VAL A 359 -6.86 -11.37 -13.09
C VAL A 359 -6.18 -10.86 -14.36
N PRO A 360 -6.82 -9.94 -15.11
CA PRO A 360 -6.27 -9.43 -16.36
C PRO A 360 -5.09 -8.49 -16.12
N ILE A 361 -3.94 -8.79 -16.72
CA ILE A 361 -2.77 -7.91 -16.71
C ILE A 361 -2.96 -6.79 -17.75
N THR A 362 -3.09 -5.56 -17.27
CA THR A 362 -3.34 -4.37 -18.10
C THR A 362 -2.07 -3.57 -18.38
N ALA A 363 -2.15 -2.58 -19.28
CA ALA A 363 -1.05 -1.64 -19.52
C ALA A 363 -0.72 -0.78 -18.28
N ARG A 364 -1.65 -0.58 -17.34
CA ARG A 364 -1.40 0.14 -16.08
C ARG A 364 -0.35 -0.55 -15.22
N GLN A 365 -0.25 -1.87 -15.31
CA GLN A 365 0.80 -2.62 -14.61
C GLN A 365 2.20 -2.26 -15.13
N LEU A 366 2.34 -1.91 -16.42
CA LEU A 366 3.61 -1.41 -16.96
C LEU A 366 4.01 -0.08 -16.29
N GLU A 367 3.06 0.81 -16.06
CA GLU A 367 3.31 2.09 -15.37
C GLU A 367 3.77 1.87 -13.93
N ALA A 368 3.29 0.82 -13.25
CA ALA A 368 3.72 0.46 -11.90
C ALA A 368 5.22 0.13 -11.85
N PHE A 369 5.75 -0.65 -12.81
CA PHE A 369 7.20 -0.92 -12.88
C PHE A 369 8.01 0.36 -12.99
N VAL A 370 7.58 1.27 -13.87
CA VAL A 370 8.29 2.54 -14.11
C VAL A 370 8.28 3.39 -12.84
N ARG A 371 7.12 3.55 -12.18
CA ARG A 371 7.00 4.34 -10.94
C ARG A 371 7.84 3.76 -9.80
N LEU A 372 7.82 2.43 -9.62
CA LEU A 372 8.62 1.74 -8.61
C LEU A 372 10.13 1.87 -8.86
N ALA A 373 10.57 1.74 -10.11
CA ALA A 373 11.98 1.86 -10.47
C ALA A 373 12.47 3.31 -10.29
N GLU A 374 11.66 4.31 -10.68
CA GLU A 374 11.95 5.72 -10.42
C GLU A 374 12.03 6.02 -8.92
N ALA A 375 11.10 5.50 -8.13
CA ALA A 375 11.11 5.65 -6.68
C ALA A 375 12.37 5.05 -6.05
N SER A 376 12.83 3.90 -6.54
CA SER A 376 14.08 3.28 -6.09
C SER A 376 15.30 4.14 -6.43
N ALA A 377 15.34 4.72 -7.63
CA ALA A 377 16.41 5.64 -8.03
C ALA A 377 16.42 6.91 -7.17
N LYS A 378 15.24 7.49 -6.88
CA LYS A 378 15.11 8.63 -5.95
C LYS A 378 15.58 8.29 -4.55
N MET A 379 15.28 7.08 -4.06
CA MET A 379 15.75 6.66 -2.73
C MET A 379 17.28 6.69 -2.64
N ARG A 380 18.00 6.35 -3.71
CA ARG A 380 19.48 6.43 -3.78
C ARG A 380 20.03 7.81 -4.12
N LEU A 381 19.17 8.83 -4.24
CA LEU A 381 19.50 10.16 -4.74
C LEU A 381 20.17 10.14 -6.13
N SER A 382 19.78 9.20 -6.99
CA SER A 382 20.35 9.04 -8.33
C SER A 382 19.55 9.83 -9.38
N ASP A 383 20.26 10.41 -10.34
CA ASP A 383 19.73 11.06 -11.54
C ASP A 383 19.33 10.06 -12.64
N LYS A 384 19.69 8.78 -12.47
CA LYS A 384 19.45 7.71 -13.45
C LYS A 384 18.81 6.50 -12.80
N VAL A 385 17.84 5.91 -13.48
CA VAL A 385 17.31 4.60 -13.13
C VAL A 385 18.27 3.54 -13.65
N THR A 386 18.74 2.66 -12.76
CA THR A 386 19.71 1.61 -13.06
C THR A 386 19.05 0.23 -13.03
N GLU A 387 19.76 -0.81 -13.48
CA GLU A 387 19.27 -2.19 -13.47
C GLU A 387 18.83 -2.64 -12.07
N VAL A 388 19.58 -2.28 -11.03
CA VAL A 388 19.25 -2.59 -9.63
C VAL A 388 17.88 -2.04 -9.21
N ASP A 389 17.50 -0.86 -9.72
CA ASP A 389 16.20 -0.26 -9.42
C ASP A 389 15.07 -0.97 -10.14
N ALA A 390 15.34 -1.40 -11.38
CA ALA A 390 14.41 -2.16 -12.19
C ALA A 390 14.16 -3.56 -11.60
N ASP A 391 15.22 -4.25 -11.16
CA ASP A 391 15.12 -5.57 -10.54
C ASP A 391 14.26 -5.52 -9.27
N ARG A 392 14.47 -4.52 -8.40
CA ARG A 392 13.60 -4.32 -7.21
C ARG A 392 12.14 -4.12 -7.57
N ALA A 393 11.87 -3.34 -8.61
CA ALA A 393 10.51 -3.12 -9.09
C ALA A 393 9.90 -4.42 -9.63
N ILE A 394 10.68 -5.19 -10.39
CA ILE A 394 10.26 -6.46 -10.97
C ILE A 394 9.95 -7.48 -9.88
N ASP A 395 10.85 -7.65 -8.91
CA ASP A 395 10.67 -8.58 -7.79
C ASP A 395 9.37 -8.32 -7.02
N LEU A 396 9.07 -7.04 -6.76
CA LEU A 396 7.85 -6.63 -6.04
C LEU A 396 6.59 -6.90 -6.85
N VAL A 397 6.58 -6.55 -8.14
CA VAL A 397 5.41 -6.78 -9.01
C VAL A 397 5.20 -8.27 -9.23
N GLU A 398 6.25 -9.06 -9.43
CA GLU A 398 6.16 -10.51 -9.53
C GLU A 398 5.63 -11.13 -8.24
N PHE A 399 6.13 -10.72 -7.07
CA PHE A 399 5.62 -11.19 -5.78
C PHE A 399 4.12 -10.93 -5.64
N TYR A 400 3.69 -9.70 -5.97
CA TYR A 400 2.29 -9.28 -6.00
C TYR A 400 1.44 -10.18 -6.92
N LEU A 401 1.85 -10.34 -8.18
CA LEU A 401 1.08 -11.11 -9.16
C LEU A 401 1.02 -12.59 -8.81
N ARG A 402 2.10 -13.18 -8.32
CA ARG A 402 2.13 -14.58 -7.85
C ARG A 402 1.15 -14.83 -6.71
N LYS A 403 1.02 -13.86 -5.80
CA LYS A 403 0.09 -13.94 -4.65
C LYS A 403 -1.38 -13.85 -5.07
N ILE A 404 -1.70 -13.11 -6.13
CA ILE A 404 -3.08 -12.91 -6.58
C ILE A 404 -3.52 -13.94 -7.62
N ALA A 405 -2.64 -14.30 -8.56
CA ALA A 405 -2.92 -15.31 -9.58
C ALA A 405 -2.89 -16.74 -9.02
N GLY A 406 -2.31 -16.94 -7.83
CA GLY A 406 -2.36 -18.22 -7.13
C GLY A 406 -3.79 -18.56 -6.71
N ASN A 407 -4.47 -19.42 -7.49
CA ASN A 407 -5.59 -20.22 -7.00
C ASN A 407 -5.19 -20.84 -5.66
N SER A 408 -5.97 -20.56 -4.61
CA SER A 408 -6.37 -21.46 -3.52
C SER A 408 -5.55 -22.74 -3.29
N ASP A 409 -4.22 -22.60 -3.23
CA ASP A 409 -3.22 -23.55 -2.75
C ASP A 409 -1.82 -22.94 -3.01
N GLY A 410 -1.33 -22.15 -2.05
CA GLY A 410 0.09 -21.81 -1.93
C GLY A 410 0.72 -21.09 -3.13
N GLY A 411 0.77 -19.75 -3.06
CA GLY A 411 1.51 -18.94 -4.02
C GLY A 411 2.91 -19.49 -4.30
N PHE A 412 3.24 -19.69 -5.57
CA PHE A 412 4.55 -20.13 -6.08
C PHE A 412 5.44 -20.85 -5.05
N ASP A 413 4.96 -22.02 -4.62
CA ASP A 413 5.75 -23.22 -4.35
C ASP A 413 7.21 -22.95 -3.91
N ILE A 414 7.43 -22.54 -2.66
CA ILE A 414 8.71 -22.83 -1.98
C ILE A 414 8.83 -24.36 -1.78
N ASP A 415 7.70 -25.08 -1.80
CA ASP A 415 7.63 -26.55 -1.83
C ASP A 415 7.87 -27.18 -3.21
N LYS A 416 8.02 -26.41 -4.31
CA LYS A 416 8.46 -26.95 -5.63
C LYS A 416 9.84 -27.58 -5.55
N VAL A 417 10.68 -27.10 -4.64
CA VAL A 417 12.06 -27.55 -4.49
C VAL A 417 12.16 -28.73 -3.53
N MET A 418 11.18 -28.92 -2.62
CA MET A 418 11.23 -29.99 -1.62
C MET A 418 10.34 -31.21 -1.89
N SER A 419 9.18 -31.06 -2.56
CA SER A 419 8.21 -32.16 -2.67
C SER A 419 8.37 -33.06 -3.90
N GLY A 420 9.09 -32.62 -4.94
CA GLY A 420 9.40 -33.46 -6.12
C GLY A 420 8.20 -33.85 -7.01
N ILE A 421 7.00 -33.31 -6.77
CA ILE A 421 5.78 -33.74 -7.50
C ILE A 421 5.50 -32.80 -8.68
N SER A 422 5.46 -33.36 -9.90
CA SER A 422 5.23 -32.63 -11.16
C SER A 422 3.80 -32.07 -11.29
N SER A 423 3.57 -31.06 -12.16
CA SER A 423 2.21 -30.53 -12.41
C SER A 423 1.25 -31.61 -12.93
N LYS A 424 1.75 -32.53 -13.79
CA LYS A 424 1.00 -33.69 -14.27
C LYS A 424 0.52 -34.59 -13.15
N SER A 425 1.29 -34.72 -12.07
CA SER A 425 0.91 -35.54 -10.91
C SER A 425 -0.19 -34.86 -10.07
N ARG A 426 -0.23 -33.52 -10.03
CA ARG A 426 -1.29 -32.77 -9.34
C ARG A 426 -2.64 -32.87 -10.05
N ASP A 427 -2.66 -32.80 -11.38
CA ASP A 427 -3.90 -32.93 -12.15
C ASP A 427 -4.52 -34.34 -11.97
N LYS A 428 -3.68 -35.37 -11.86
CA LYS A 428 -4.11 -36.75 -11.55
C LYS A 428 -4.75 -36.85 -10.16
N ILE A 429 -4.14 -36.21 -9.15
CA ILE A 429 -4.68 -36.16 -7.79
C ILE A 429 -6.06 -35.48 -7.78
N LYS A 430 -6.22 -34.35 -8.48
CA LYS A 430 -7.51 -33.65 -8.58
C LYS A 430 -8.58 -34.51 -9.23
N THR A 431 -8.25 -35.18 -10.33
CA THR A 431 -9.18 -36.07 -11.03
C THR A 431 -9.64 -37.22 -10.14
N ILE A 432 -8.72 -37.85 -9.40
CA ILE A 432 -9.06 -38.97 -8.51
C ILE A 432 -9.85 -38.50 -7.29
N LYS A 433 -9.52 -37.34 -6.70
CA LYS A 433 -10.34 -36.75 -5.62
C LYS A 433 -11.78 -36.49 -6.08
N ARG A 434 -11.98 -35.94 -7.29
CA ARG A 434 -13.32 -35.73 -7.86
C ARG A 434 -14.10 -37.03 -8.01
N ILE A 435 -13.46 -38.10 -8.51
CA ILE A 435 -14.09 -39.42 -8.64
C ILE A 435 -14.49 -39.98 -7.26
N LEU A 436 -13.61 -39.88 -6.26
CA LEU A 436 -13.92 -40.32 -4.90
C LEU A 436 -15.01 -39.47 -4.23
N GLN A 437 -15.14 -38.19 -4.58
CA GLN A 437 -16.18 -37.31 -4.06
C GLN A 437 -17.56 -37.61 -4.67
N GLU A 438 -17.62 -37.93 -5.97
CA GLU A 438 -18.86 -38.24 -6.67
C GLU A 438 -19.36 -39.66 -6.40
N TYR A 439 -18.45 -40.64 -6.25
CA TYR A 439 -18.81 -42.06 -6.21
C TYR A 439 -18.30 -42.80 -4.96
N GLY A 440 -17.50 -42.17 -4.10
CA GLY A 440 -16.82 -42.84 -2.99
C GLY A 440 -17.57 -42.93 -1.67
N ASN A 441 -18.89 -42.66 -1.63
CA ASN A 441 -19.68 -42.78 -0.40
C ASN A 441 -20.86 -43.76 -0.63
N PRO A 442 -20.91 -44.93 0.05
CA PRO A 442 -20.18 -45.32 1.28
C PRO A 442 -18.78 -45.94 1.07
N GLY A 443 -18.32 -46.08 -0.18
CA GLY A 443 -16.98 -46.59 -0.52
C GLY A 443 -16.96 -47.11 -1.95
N ILE A 444 -15.88 -46.84 -2.69
CA ILE A 444 -15.72 -47.29 -4.09
C ILE A 444 -14.55 -48.28 -4.21
N THR A 445 -14.71 -49.33 -5.02
CA THR A 445 -13.64 -50.30 -5.24
C THR A 445 -12.54 -49.74 -6.16
N VAL A 446 -11.32 -50.27 -6.04
CA VAL A 446 -10.19 -49.84 -6.90
C VAL A 446 -10.51 -50.02 -8.38
N GLU A 447 -11.21 -51.10 -8.73
CA GLU A 447 -11.59 -51.44 -10.10
C GLU A 447 -12.58 -50.43 -10.69
N GLU A 448 -13.53 -49.95 -9.89
CA GLU A 448 -14.46 -48.88 -10.29
C GLU A 448 -13.74 -47.53 -10.44
N VAL A 449 -12.82 -47.19 -9.53
CA VAL A 449 -12.00 -45.97 -9.66
C VAL A 449 -11.16 -46.02 -10.95
N ILE A 450 -10.58 -47.16 -11.29
CA ILE A 450 -9.82 -47.36 -12.53
C ILE A 450 -10.73 -47.19 -13.75
N SER A 451 -11.95 -47.74 -13.72
CA SER A 451 -12.92 -47.60 -14.80
C SER A 451 -13.29 -46.13 -15.07
N HIS A 452 -13.61 -45.38 -14.02
CA HIS A 452 -13.92 -43.95 -14.11
C HIS A 452 -12.71 -43.09 -14.51
N ALA A 453 -11.51 -43.43 -14.02
CA ALA A 453 -10.28 -42.72 -14.34
C ALA A 453 -9.79 -42.99 -15.77
N SER A 454 -9.99 -44.21 -16.29
CA SER A 454 -9.66 -44.57 -17.68
C SER A 454 -10.52 -43.79 -18.68
N ALA A 455 -11.79 -43.49 -18.35
CA ALA A 455 -12.63 -42.62 -19.16
C ALA A 455 -12.10 -41.17 -19.25
N GLN A 456 -11.25 -40.77 -18.30
CA GLN A 456 -10.59 -39.47 -18.26
C GLN A 456 -9.12 -39.51 -18.69
N GLY A 457 -8.66 -40.65 -19.24
CA GLY A 457 -7.33 -40.79 -19.84
C GLY A 457 -6.18 -41.12 -18.87
N LEU A 458 -6.47 -41.58 -17.65
CA LEU A 458 -5.44 -42.06 -16.71
C LEU A 458 -5.16 -43.55 -16.90
N ALA A 459 -3.88 -43.92 -16.85
CA ALA A 459 -3.46 -45.33 -16.85
C ALA A 459 -3.62 -45.95 -15.46
N GLU A 460 -3.89 -47.26 -15.41
CA GLU A 460 -4.16 -48.01 -14.18
C GLU A 460 -3.06 -47.86 -13.12
N ASP A 461 -1.79 -47.94 -13.52
CA ASP A 461 -0.65 -47.81 -12.61
C ASP A 461 -0.61 -46.43 -11.94
N GLU A 462 -1.01 -45.39 -12.66
CA GLU A 462 -1.03 -44.01 -12.17
C GLU A 462 -2.16 -43.80 -11.16
N VAL A 463 -3.30 -44.46 -11.34
CA VAL A 463 -4.43 -44.44 -10.41
C VAL A 463 -4.03 -45.09 -9.09
N ARG A 464 -3.40 -46.26 -9.15
CA ARG A 464 -2.93 -46.99 -7.96
C ARG A 464 -1.86 -46.20 -7.20
N SER A 465 -0.89 -45.61 -7.90
CA SER A 465 0.13 -44.77 -7.26
C SER A 465 -0.46 -43.53 -6.59
N THR A 466 -1.46 -42.92 -7.21
CA THR A 466 -2.08 -41.69 -6.69
C THR A 466 -2.98 -41.97 -5.49
N LEU A 467 -3.73 -43.08 -5.51
CA LEU A 467 -4.51 -43.53 -4.35
C LEU A 467 -3.61 -43.88 -3.15
N ALA A 468 -2.44 -44.49 -3.39
CA ALA A 468 -1.47 -44.75 -2.32
C ALA A 468 -0.98 -43.45 -1.66
N ILE A 469 -0.63 -42.44 -2.47
CA ILE A 469 -0.21 -41.11 -1.99
C ILE A 469 -1.33 -40.43 -1.19
N LEU A 470 -2.58 -40.52 -1.64
CA LEU A 470 -3.75 -39.96 -0.94
C LEU A 470 -3.99 -40.63 0.41
N CYS A 471 -3.76 -41.94 0.51
CA CYS A 471 -3.83 -42.67 1.78
C CYS A 471 -2.67 -42.33 2.72
N GLU A 472 -1.44 -42.18 2.19
CA GLU A 472 -0.28 -41.74 2.99
C GLU A 472 -0.47 -40.35 3.59
N LYS A 473 -1.14 -39.45 2.84
CA LYS A 473 -1.47 -38.10 3.29
C LYS A 473 -2.73 -38.02 4.18
N ALA A 474 -3.36 -39.15 4.49
CA ALA A 474 -4.61 -39.23 5.23
C ALA A 474 -5.77 -38.42 4.62
N GLU A 475 -5.75 -38.19 3.30
CA GLU A 475 -6.82 -37.51 2.56
C GLU A 475 -7.87 -38.50 2.02
N ALA A 476 -7.51 -39.78 1.91
CA ALA A 476 -8.43 -40.87 1.59
C ALA A 476 -8.19 -42.07 2.53
N ILE A 477 -9.25 -42.74 2.96
CA ILE A 477 -9.18 -43.95 3.78
C ILE A 477 -9.54 -45.16 2.95
N LYS A 478 -8.76 -46.24 3.14
CA LYS A 478 -9.11 -47.57 2.67
C LYS A 478 -9.89 -48.32 3.74
N THR A 479 -11.13 -48.71 3.45
CA THR A 479 -11.97 -49.46 4.37
C THR A 479 -11.48 -50.92 4.52
N GLN A 480 -11.96 -51.61 5.56
CA GLN A 480 -11.62 -53.04 5.78
C GLN A 480 -12.07 -53.96 4.64
N LYS A 481 -13.00 -53.51 3.78
CA LYS A 481 -13.47 -54.24 2.60
C LYS A 481 -12.63 -53.97 1.34
N GLY A 482 -11.61 -53.11 1.43
CA GLY A 482 -10.75 -52.76 0.30
C GLY A 482 -11.29 -51.62 -0.57
N GLU A 483 -12.36 -50.93 -0.12
CA GLU A 483 -12.95 -49.77 -0.79
C GLU A 483 -12.23 -48.49 -0.35
N TYR A 484 -12.26 -47.46 -1.19
CA TYR A 484 -11.64 -46.15 -0.93
C TYR A 484 -12.74 -45.09 -0.76
N MET A 485 -12.53 -44.18 0.17
CA MET A 485 -13.40 -43.01 0.38
C MET A 485 -12.57 -41.81 0.83
N LEU A 486 -13.04 -40.59 0.54
CA LEU A 486 -12.43 -39.37 1.08
C LEU A 486 -12.73 -39.25 2.58
N VAL A 487 -11.79 -38.65 3.31
CA VAL A 487 -11.89 -38.39 4.76
C VAL A 487 -12.80 -37.21 5.06
#